data_AF-A0AAF1A2F4-F1
#
_entry.id   AF-A0AAF1A2F4-F1
#
_cell.length_a   1.000
_cell.length_b   1.000
_cell.length_c   1.000
_cell.angle_alpha   90.00
_cell.angle_beta   90.00
_cell.angle_gamma   90.00
#
_symmetry.space_group_name_H-M   'P 1'
#
loop_
_entity.id
_entity.type
_entity.pdbx_description
1 polymer ?
#
loop_
_entity_poly.entity_id
_entity_poly.type
_entity_poly.pdbx_seq_one_letter_code
_entity_poly.pdbx_strand_id
1 'polypeptide(L)'
;MMWGTNCNHRYCEECIHNYIGKKINEVIHEVAIRCPASDCKEILDIDLIMPVDFLIRVRDASRLIKVLALPLVIDCPYMDCMGKLIDDQQGYPIRACPECWKLFCVNCKSLHFRMTCEIYQFSRQLNLLYWQQQQEEEEEETP
;
A
#
# COMPACT_ATOMS: atom_id res chain seq x y z
N MET A 1 -33.78 -6.72 -3.64
CA MET A 1 -33.31 -8.12 -3.85
C MET A 1 -31.92 -8.06 -4.43
N MET A 2 -30.98 -8.78 -3.81
CA MET A 2 -29.57 -8.82 -4.23
C MET A 2 -29.28 -10.17 -4.90
N TRP A 3 -28.45 -10.17 -5.93
CA TRP A 3 -28.12 -11.34 -6.74
C TRP A 3 -26.70 -11.78 -6.39
N GLY A 4 -26.46 -13.09 -6.31
CA GLY A 4 -25.09 -13.58 -6.35
C GLY A 4 -24.45 -13.16 -7.67
N THR A 5 -23.33 -12.45 -7.64
CA THR A 5 -22.80 -11.80 -8.83
C THR A 5 -22.38 -12.77 -9.93
N ASN A 6 -22.04 -14.02 -9.57
CA ASN A 6 -21.74 -15.12 -10.49
C ASN A 6 -22.69 -16.32 -10.35
N CYS A 7 -23.83 -16.18 -9.65
CA CYS A 7 -24.84 -17.25 -9.56
C CYS A 7 -26.28 -16.72 -9.51
N ASN A 8 -27.25 -17.52 -9.92
CA ASN A 8 -28.66 -17.09 -9.94
C ASN A 8 -29.35 -17.13 -8.56
N HIS A 9 -28.60 -17.26 -7.47
CA HIS A 9 -29.15 -17.26 -6.12
C HIS A 9 -29.55 -15.85 -5.68
N ARG A 10 -30.72 -15.74 -5.06
CA ARG A 10 -31.31 -14.46 -4.65
C ARG A 10 -31.56 -14.43 -3.16
N TYR A 11 -31.29 -13.28 -2.57
CA TYR A 11 -31.49 -13.03 -1.15
C TYR A 11 -32.19 -11.70 -0.93
N CYS A 12 -32.90 -11.62 0.21
CA CYS A 12 -33.34 -10.33 0.72
C CYS A 12 -32.09 -9.50 1.09
N GLU A 13 -32.20 -8.17 0.97
CA GLU A 13 -31.07 -7.27 1.21
C GLU A 13 -30.55 -7.40 2.65
N GLU A 14 -31.45 -7.37 3.63
CA GLU A 14 -31.14 -7.58 5.05
C GLU A 14 -30.44 -8.93 5.30
N CYS A 15 -30.91 -9.99 4.65
CA CYS A 15 -30.39 -11.35 4.80
C CYS A 15 -28.93 -11.43 4.35
N ILE A 16 -28.63 -10.88 3.16
CA ILE A 16 -27.28 -10.95 2.59
C ILE A 16 -26.32 -10.02 3.32
N HIS A 17 -26.77 -8.84 3.75
CA HIS A 17 -25.97 -7.91 4.56
C HIS A 17 -25.60 -8.54 5.91
N ASN A 18 -26.57 -9.15 6.61
CA ASN A 18 -26.34 -9.82 7.88
C ASN A 18 -25.38 -11.01 7.73
N TYR A 19 -25.51 -11.79 6.65
CA TYR A 19 -24.60 -12.89 6.34
C TYR A 19 -23.17 -12.39 6.13
N ILE A 20 -22.98 -11.40 5.24
CA ILE A 20 -21.68 -10.81 4.93
C ILE A 20 -21.04 -10.21 6.19
N GLY A 21 -21.82 -9.45 6.97
CA GLY A 21 -21.36 -8.83 8.22
C GLY A 21 -20.88 -9.85 9.24
N LYS A 22 -21.59 -10.96 9.43
CA LYS A 22 -21.14 -12.06 10.32
C LYS A 22 -19.87 -12.71 9.81
N LYS A 23 -19.80 -13.01 8.51
CA LYS A 23 -18.65 -13.71 7.92
C LYS A 23 -17.35 -12.93 8.01
N ILE A 24 -17.40 -11.62 7.78
CA ILE A 24 -16.22 -10.76 7.89
C ILE A 24 -15.72 -10.67 9.33
N ASN A 25 -16.63 -10.63 10.31
CA ASN A 25 -16.24 -10.63 11.72
C ASN A 25 -15.56 -11.94 12.15
N GLU A 26 -15.92 -13.08 11.53
CA GLU A 26 -15.32 -14.39 11.81
C GLU A 26 -13.96 -14.58 11.12
N VAL A 27 -13.80 -14.06 9.89
CA VAL A 27 -12.62 -14.27 9.05
C VAL A 27 -12.18 -12.94 8.43
N ILE A 28 -11.48 -12.10 9.20
CA ILE A 28 -11.01 -10.80 8.69
C ILE A 28 -9.89 -10.96 7.63
N HIS A 29 -9.33 -12.16 7.51
CA HIS A 29 -8.18 -12.44 6.63
C HIS A 29 -8.56 -12.69 5.16
N GLU A 30 -9.79 -13.10 4.86
CA GLU A 30 -10.22 -13.47 3.50
C GLU A 30 -11.48 -12.73 3.09
N VAL A 31 -11.33 -11.73 2.21
CA VAL A 31 -12.46 -10.97 1.64
C VAL A 31 -13.28 -11.81 0.64
N ALA A 32 -12.84 -13.04 0.35
CA ALA A 32 -13.51 -13.98 -0.56
C ALA A 32 -14.69 -14.68 0.14
N ILE A 33 -15.80 -13.96 0.31
CA ILE A 33 -17.02 -14.51 0.90
C ILE A 33 -17.76 -15.35 -0.13
N ARG A 34 -18.01 -16.62 0.19
CA ARG A 34 -18.77 -17.52 -0.70
C ARG A 34 -20.27 -17.22 -0.66
N CYS A 35 -20.97 -17.63 -1.72
CA CYS A 35 -22.41 -17.64 -1.75
C CYS A 35 -22.99 -18.47 -0.58
N PRO A 36 -24.06 -18.00 0.11
CA PRO A 36 -24.68 -18.73 1.21
C PRO A 36 -25.29 -20.08 0.82
N ALA A 37 -25.56 -20.32 -0.47
CA ALA A 37 -26.15 -21.57 -0.96
C ALA A 37 -25.15 -22.72 -0.79
N SER A 38 -25.58 -23.82 -0.15
CA SER A 38 -24.74 -24.94 0.31
C SER A 38 -23.85 -25.56 -0.77
N ASP A 39 -24.33 -25.61 -2.01
CA ASP A 39 -23.61 -26.23 -3.14
C ASP A 39 -22.99 -25.20 -4.09
N CYS A 40 -23.04 -23.91 -3.72
CA CYS A 40 -22.52 -22.83 -4.53
C CYS A 40 -21.11 -22.44 -4.06
N LYS A 41 -20.14 -22.55 -4.97
CA LYS A 41 -18.73 -22.18 -4.72
C LYS A 41 -18.38 -20.78 -5.20
N GLU A 42 -19.36 -20.06 -5.74
CA GLU A 42 -19.16 -18.71 -6.27
C GLU A 42 -18.83 -17.74 -5.15
N ILE A 43 -17.89 -16.84 -5.44
CA ILE A 43 -17.52 -15.74 -4.54
C ILE A 43 -18.47 -14.58 -4.80
N LEU A 44 -18.98 -14.00 -3.72
CA LEU A 44 -19.77 -12.78 -3.76
C LEU A 44 -18.84 -11.59 -4.02
N ASP A 45 -19.21 -10.77 -4.99
CA ASP A 45 -18.61 -9.44 -5.11
C ASP A 45 -19.28 -8.50 -4.09
N ILE A 46 -18.65 -8.39 -2.92
CA ILE A 46 -19.16 -7.57 -1.83
C ILE A 46 -19.19 -6.08 -2.18
N ASP A 47 -18.38 -5.63 -3.14
CA ASP A 47 -18.33 -4.22 -3.54
C ASP A 47 -19.64 -3.79 -4.24
N LEU A 48 -20.37 -4.75 -4.82
CA LEU A 48 -21.67 -4.54 -5.46
C LEU A 48 -22.86 -4.75 -4.50
N ILE A 49 -22.65 -5.35 -3.34
CA ILE A 49 -23.72 -5.74 -2.40
C ILE A 49 -23.75 -4.84 -1.17
N MET A 50 -22.59 -4.41 -0.67
CA MET A 50 -22.45 -3.71 0.60
C MET A 50 -22.32 -2.20 0.43
N PRO A 51 -22.80 -1.40 1.40
CA PRO A 51 -22.56 0.04 1.41
C PRO A 51 -21.08 0.40 1.45
N VAL A 52 -20.71 1.52 0.82
CA VAL A 52 -19.32 2.00 0.75
C VAL A 52 -18.68 2.16 2.12
N ASP A 53 -19.41 2.73 3.10
CA ASP A 53 -18.88 2.93 4.46
C ASP A 53 -18.54 1.60 5.15
N PHE A 54 -19.29 0.54 4.86
CA PHE A 54 -18.97 -0.80 5.36
C PHE A 54 -17.67 -1.31 4.72
N LEU A 55 -17.56 -1.19 3.40
CA LEU A 55 -16.38 -1.64 2.65
C LEU A 55 -15.10 -0.92 3.11
N ILE A 56 -15.17 0.40 3.37
CA ILE A 56 -14.04 1.17 3.89
C ILE A 56 -13.55 0.58 5.22
N ARG A 57 -14.46 0.36 6.19
CA ARG A 57 -14.10 -0.20 7.50
C ARG A 57 -13.44 -1.57 7.40
N VAL A 58 -13.95 -2.42 6.51
CA VAL A 58 -13.40 -3.78 6.29
C VAL A 58 -12.01 -3.70 5.68
N ARG A 59 -11.81 -2.84 4.68
CA ARG A 59 -10.51 -2.63 4.04
C ARG A 59 -9.48 -2.08 5.03
N ASP A 60 -9.88 -1.12 5.88
CA ASP A 60 -9.01 -0.55 6.92
C ASP A 60 -8.62 -1.59 7.98
N ALA A 61 -9.59 -2.37 8.48
CA ALA A 61 -9.31 -3.44 9.43
C ALA A 61 -8.37 -4.51 8.84
N SER A 62 -8.62 -4.94 7.60
CA SER A 62 -7.75 -5.88 6.89
C SER A 62 -6.34 -5.34 6.69
N ARG A 63 -6.21 -4.05 6.34
CA ARG A 63 -4.91 -3.36 6.22
C ARG A 63 -4.15 -3.37 7.55
N LEU A 64 -4.79 -2.98 8.64
CA LEU A 64 -4.16 -2.98 9.98
C LEU A 64 -3.68 -4.38 10.36
N ILE A 65 -4.50 -5.41 10.13
CA ILE A 65 -4.12 -6.79 10.44
C ILE A 65 -2.92 -7.24 9.62
N LYS A 66 -2.85 -6.92 8.32
CA LYS A 66 -1.68 -7.24 7.48
C LYS A 66 -0.41 -6.57 8.01
N VAL A 67 -0.49 -5.30 8.38
CA VAL A 67 0.63 -4.54 8.96
C VAL A 67 1.08 -5.13 10.29
N LEU A 68 0.15 -5.54 11.15
CA LEU A 68 0.47 -6.16 12.43
C LEU A 68 1.04 -7.57 12.28
N ALA A 69 0.57 -8.35 11.30
CA ALA A 69 1.05 -9.71 11.06
C ALA A 69 2.47 -9.72 10.47
N LEU A 70 2.80 -8.78 9.59
CA LEU A 70 4.13 -8.66 9.00
C LEU A 70 4.49 -7.18 8.79
N PRO A 71 5.00 -6.50 9.85
CA PRO A 71 5.32 -5.08 9.76
C PRO A 71 6.55 -4.86 8.88
N LEU A 72 6.41 -4.03 7.84
CA LEU A 72 7.56 -3.49 7.13
C LEU A 72 8.10 -2.30 7.92
N VAL A 73 9.26 -2.48 8.55
CA VAL A 73 9.93 -1.41 9.29
C VAL A 73 10.96 -0.75 8.38
N ILE A 74 10.88 0.58 8.26
CA ILE A 74 11.81 1.39 7.46
C ILE A 74 12.57 2.32 8.40
N ASP A 75 13.89 2.26 8.37
CA ASP A 75 14.75 3.21 9.07
C ASP A 75 14.71 4.59 8.40
N CYS A 76 14.77 5.64 9.21
CA CYS A 76 14.90 7.01 8.75
C CYS A 76 16.22 7.17 7.96
N PRO A 77 16.19 7.73 6.74
CA PRO A 77 17.40 7.88 5.94
C PRO A 77 18.28 9.07 6.36
N TYR A 78 17.80 9.91 7.27
CA TYR A 78 18.52 11.09 7.73
C TYR A 78 19.52 10.72 8.82
N MET A 79 20.79 11.06 8.61
CA MET A 79 21.91 10.69 9.50
C MET A 79 21.77 11.20 10.94
N ASP A 80 21.00 12.27 11.14
CA ASP A 80 20.73 12.89 12.45
C ASP A 80 19.50 12.28 13.16
N CYS A 81 18.92 11.19 12.63
CA CYS A 81 17.72 10.58 13.18
C CYS A 81 17.80 9.04 13.16
N MET A 82 17.57 8.42 14.31
CA MET A 82 17.50 6.94 14.45
C MET A 82 16.05 6.41 14.41
N GLY A 83 15.10 7.25 13.98
CA GLY A 83 13.69 6.90 13.95
C GLY A 83 13.37 5.78 12.97
N LYS A 84 12.28 5.07 13.24
CA LYS A 84 11.75 4.00 12.39
C LYS A 84 10.29 4.30 12.07
N LEU A 85 9.85 3.92 10.88
CA LEU A 85 8.44 3.94 10.52
C LEU A 85 7.94 2.53 10.20
N ILE A 86 6.67 2.26 10.49
CA ILE A 86 5.99 1.06 10.02
C ILE A 86 5.23 1.45 8.75
N ASP A 87 5.58 0.83 7.64
CA ASP A 87 5.00 1.12 6.33
C ASP A 87 4.02 0.01 5.93
N ASP A 88 2.88 0.41 5.40
CA ASP A 88 1.87 -0.52 4.87
C ASP A 88 1.94 -0.72 3.36
N GLN A 89 2.95 -0.13 2.73
CA GLN A 89 3.27 -0.18 1.30
C GLN A 89 2.16 0.36 0.40
N GLN A 90 1.22 1.13 0.95
CA GLN A 90 0.13 1.71 0.17
C GLN A 90 0.30 3.22 -0.05
N GLY A 91 -0.33 3.71 -1.12
CA GLY A 91 -0.30 5.12 -1.49
C GLY A 91 1.01 5.57 -2.15
N TYR A 92 1.26 6.88 -2.11
CA TYR A 92 2.46 7.49 -2.69
C TYR A 92 3.72 7.04 -1.94
N PRO A 93 4.89 6.88 -2.56
CA PRO A 93 6.10 6.41 -1.87
C PRO A 93 6.71 7.44 -0.90
N ILE A 94 6.15 8.66 -0.79
CA ILE A 94 6.64 9.67 0.15
C ILE A 94 6.07 9.39 1.55
N ARG A 95 6.95 9.37 2.56
CA ARG A 95 6.64 9.17 3.97
C ARG A 95 7.25 10.28 4.82
N ALA A 96 6.67 10.51 5.99
CA ALA A 96 7.28 11.30 7.05
C ALA A 96 7.85 10.35 8.11
N CYS A 97 9.07 10.64 8.59
CA CYS A 97 9.57 9.98 9.79
C CYS A 97 8.75 10.44 11.02
N PRO A 98 8.24 9.54 11.88
CA PRO A 98 7.45 9.94 13.04
C PRO A 98 8.27 10.66 14.13
N GLU A 99 9.60 10.47 14.14
CA GLU A 99 10.49 11.10 15.13
C GLU A 99 10.90 12.51 14.73
N CYS A 100 11.39 12.70 13.50
CA CYS A 100 11.95 13.98 13.05
C CYS A 100 11.06 14.74 12.05
N TRP A 101 9.93 14.16 11.64
CA TRP A 101 8.95 14.73 10.71
C TRP A 101 9.48 15.07 9.31
N LYS A 102 10.73 14.72 9.00
CA LYS A 102 11.32 14.92 7.67
C LYS A 102 10.69 13.94 6.67
N LEU A 103 10.44 14.45 5.46
CA LEU A 103 9.81 13.71 4.36
C LEU A 103 10.87 13.02 3.50
N PHE A 104 10.62 11.79 3.08
CA PHE A 104 11.49 11.06 2.16
C PHE A 104 10.72 10.07 1.30
N CYS A 105 11.27 9.72 0.14
CA CYS A 105 10.79 8.60 -0.66
C CYS A 105 11.33 7.28 -0.11
N VAL A 106 10.45 6.31 0.13
CA VAL A 106 10.83 4.99 0.65
C VAL A 106 11.75 4.22 -0.28
N ASN A 107 11.66 4.45 -1.59
CA ASN A 107 12.47 3.79 -2.61
C ASN A 107 13.83 4.48 -2.80
N CYS A 108 13.84 5.81 -2.90
CA CYS A 108 15.05 6.57 -3.19
C CYS A 108 15.84 6.98 -1.94
N LYS A 109 15.26 6.82 -0.74
CA LYS A 109 15.83 7.24 0.55
C LYS A 109 16.17 8.73 0.61
N SER A 110 15.52 9.53 -0.22
CA SER A 110 15.67 10.97 -0.31
C SER A 110 14.36 11.61 -0.75
N LEU A 111 14.23 12.90 -0.53
CA LEU A 111 13.06 13.64 -0.97
C LEU A 111 13.23 14.08 -2.43
N HIS A 112 12.24 13.77 -3.27
CA HIS A 112 12.16 14.28 -4.63
C HIS A 112 10.71 14.70 -4.94
N PHE A 113 10.56 15.88 -5.53
CA PHE A 113 9.26 16.45 -5.87
C PHE A 113 9.03 16.44 -7.37
N ARG A 114 7.78 16.21 -7.80
CA ARG A 114 7.35 16.24 -9.22
C ARG A 114 8.13 15.31 -10.17
N MET A 115 8.98 14.43 -9.64
CA MET A 115 9.74 13.44 -10.39
C MET A 115 9.34 12.05 -9.93
N THR A 116 9.25 11.13 -10.88
CA THR A 116 9.15 9.71 -10.57
C THR A 116 10.48 9.21 -10.00
N CYS A 117 10.47 8.04 -9.36
CA CYS A 117 11.69 7.46 -8.79
C CYS A 117 12.73 7.20 -9.89
N GLU A 118 12.30 6.80 -11.07
CA GLU A 118 13.14 6.48 -12.23
C GLU A 118 13.88 7.74 -12.72
N ILE A 119 13.16 8.85 -12.91
CA ILE A 119 13.76 10.12 -13.35
C ILE A 119 14.74 10.63 -12.29
N TYR A 120 14.39 10.52 -11.01
CA TYR A 120 15.27 10.95 -9.93
C TYR A 120 16.55 10.12 -9.87
N GLN A 121 16.46 8.79 -10.01
CA GLN A 121 17.64 7.92 -10.02
C GLN A 121 18.53 8.17 -11.24
N PHE A 122 17.93 8.34 -12.42
CA PHE A 122 18.67 8.64 -13.64
C PHE A 122 19.41 9.98 -13.54
N SER A 123 18.74 11.04 -13.06
CA SER A 123 19.39 12.35 -12.88
C SER A 123 20.53 12.29 -11.87
N ARG A 124 20.42 11.49 -10.80
CA ARG A 124 21.53 11.25 -9.87
C ARG A 124 22.72 10.56 -10.53
N GLN A 125 22.49 9.55 -11.37
CA GLN A 125 23.56 8.84 -12.07
C GLN A 125 24.29 9.75 -13.06
N LEU A 126 23.56 10.55 -13.85
CA LEU A 126 24.16 11.50 -14.78
C LEU A 126 25.02 12.55 -14.06
N ASN A 127 24.51 13.10 -12.94
CA ASN A 127 25.30 14.06 -12.17
C ASN A 127 26.60 13.43 -11.67
N LEU A 128 26.57 12.20 -11.16
CA LEU A 128 27.79 11.51 -10.72
C LEU A 128 28.81 11.35 -11.84
N LEU A 129 28.38 10.95 -13.03
CA LEU A 129 29.26 10.81 -14.21
C LEU A 129 29.86 12.16 -14.62
N TYR A 130 29.05 13.22 -14.60
CA TYR A 130 29.52 14.56 -14.91
C TYR A 130 30.61 15.04 -13.93
N TRP A 131 30.40 14.83 -12.62
CA TRP A 131 31.39 15.19 -11.60
C TRP A 131 32.67 14.36 -11.72
N GLN A 132 32.57 13.09 -12.10
CA GLN A 132 33.75 12.23 -12.34
C GLN A 132 34.58 12.75 -13.52
N GLN A 133 33.93 13.11 -14.63
CA GLN A 133 34.62 13.68 -15.79
C GLN A 133 35.36 14.97 -15.45
N GLN A 134 34.74 15.87 -14.68
CA GLN A 134 35.41 17.10 -14.26
C GLN A 134 36.62 16.86 -13.37
N GLN A 135 36.57 15.87 -12.48
CA GLN A 135 37.73 15.49 -11.65
C GLN A 135 38.87 14.90 -12.48
N GLU A 136 38.54 14.08 -13.48
CA GLU A 136 39.55 13.52 -14.41
C GLU A 136 40.21 14.64 -15.24
N GLU A 137 39.43 15.60 -15.75
CA GLU A 137 39.95 16.77 -16.48
C GLU A 137 40.81 17.68 -15.58
N GLU A 138 40.41 17.93 -14.33
CA GLU A 138 41.20 18.72 -13.37
C GLU A 138 42.52 18.03 -12.97
N GLU A 139 42.53 16.70 -12.81
CA GLU A 139 43.74 15.93 -12.52
C GLU A 139 44.71 15.88 -13.72
N GLU A 140 44.21 15.79 -14.96
CA GLU A 140 45.02 15.87 -16.18
C GLU A 140 45.61 17.27 -16.42
N GLU A 141 44.96 18.33 -15.93
CA GLU A 141 45.43 19.71 -16.05
C GLU A 141 46.38 20.16 -14.92
N THR A 142 46.51 19.38 -13.83
CA THR A 142 47.51 19.63 -12.77
C THR A 142 48.89 19.04 -13.11
N PRO A 143 49.98 19.85 -13.20
CA PRO A 143 51.32 19.40 -13.58
C PRO A 143 52.01 18.43 -12.60
#